data_AF-S4NME3-F1
#
_entry.id   AF-S4NME3-F1
#
_cell.length_a   1.000
_cell.length_b   1.000
_cell.length_c   1.000
_cell.angle_alpha   90.00
_cell.angle_beta   90.00
_cell.angle_gamma   90.00
#
_symmetry.space_group_name_H-M   'P 1'
#
loop_
_entity.id
_entity.type
_entity.pdbx_description
1 polymer ?
#
loop_
_entity_poly.entity_id
_entity_poly.type
_entity_poly.pdbx_seq_one_letter_code
_entity_poly.pdbx_strand_id
1 'polypeptide(L)' 'MKQHRKSHRTKDCQLCDKLFVSQQHYDVHMQRHAVKFNACRNKHVQTCSFCEKPCSNENELSLHVNKVHLQIK' A
#
# COMPACT_ATOMS: atom_id res chain seq x y z
N MET A 1 -6.29 -9.01 47.19
CA MET A 1 -6.17 -9.88 46.00
C MET A 1 -7.40 -9.72 45.13
N LYS A 2 -7.30 -9.07 43.98
CA LYS A 2 -8.16 -9.31 42.81
C LYS A 2 -7.43 -8.67 41.63
N GLN A 3 -6.46 -9.42 41.12
CA GLN A 3 -5.91 -9.18 39.79
C GLN A 3 -7.11 -9.11 38.85
N HIS A 4 -7.47 -7.91 38.42
CA HIS A 4 -8.28 -7.75 37.23
C HIS A 4 -7.37 -8.15 36.07
N ARG A 5 -7.22 -9.47 35.85
CA ARG A 5 -6.77 -10.02 34.58
C ARG A 5 -7.83 -9.63 33.57
N LYS A 6 -7.74 -8.38 33.13
CA LYS A 6 -8.35 -7.90 31.92
C LYS A 6 -7.72 -8.75 30.82
N SER A 7 -8.34 -9.90 30.58
CA SER A 7 -8.33 -10.57 29.29
C SER A 7 -9.06 -9.65 28.30
N HIS A 8 -8.56 -8.42 28.15
CA HIS A 8 -8.88 -7.58 27.03
C HIS A 8 -8.22 -8.30 25.88
N ARG A 9 -9.04 -8.84 24.98
CA ARG A 9 -8.61 -9.44 23.73
C ARG A 9 -7.99 -8.31 22.89
N THR A 10 -6.78 -7.88 23.27
CA THR A 10 -6.04 -6.83 22.61
C THR A 10 -5.60 -7.37 21.28
N LYS A 11 -5.87 -6.62 20.21
CA LYS A 11 -5.34 -6.92 18.88
C LYS A 11 -4.00 -6.24 18.75
N ASP A 12 -2.96 -7.03 18.57
CA ASP A 12 -1.64 -6.54 18.20
C ASP A 12 -1.56 -6.31 16.68
N CYS A 13 -0.89 -5.24 16.30
CA CYS A 13 -0.55 -4.96 14.91
C CYS A 13 0.79 -5.61 14.58
N GLN A 14 0.78 -6.62 13.72
CA GLN A 14 1.98 -7.32 13.24
C GLN A 14 2.94 -6.45 12.40
N LEU A 15 2.55 -5.21 12.07
CA LEU A 15 3.34 -4.29 11.23
C LEU A 15 4.09 -3.22 12.04
N CYS A 16 3.69 -2.98 13.30
CA CYS A 16 4.34 -1.98 14.16
C CYS A 16 4.22 -2.28 15.66
N ASP A 17 3.85 -3.51 16.02
CA ASP A 17 3.73 -4.06 17.38
C ASP A 17 2.84 -3.23 18.33
N LYS A 18 1.91 -2.44 17.78
CA LYS A 18 0.95 -1.67 18.59
C LYS A 18 -0.21 -2.52 19.07
N LEU A 19 -0.55 -2.38 20.34
CA LEU A 19 -1.66 -3.06 20.99
C LEU A 19 -2.92 -2.19 21.01
N PHE A 20 -4.05 -2.75 20.58
CA PHE A 20 -5.34 -2.08 20.54
C PHE A 20 -6.37 -2.86 21.35
N VAL A 21 -7.04 -2.18 22.29
CA VAL A 21 -8.12 -2.75 23.11
C VAL A 21 -9.48 -2.75 22.41
N SER A 22 -9.63 -1.97 21.34
CA SER A 22 -10.90 -1.78 20.62
C SER A 22 -10.74 -2.14 19.15
N GLN A 23 -11.71 -2.89 18.62
CA GLN A 23 -11.74 -3.30 17.22
C GLN A 23 -11.76 -2.09 16.27
N GLN A 24 -12.62 -1.10 16.52
CA GLN A 24 -12.73 0.10 15.71
C GLN A 24 -11.41 0.88 15.60
N HIS A 25 -10.67 1.00 16.72
CA HIS A 25 -9.36 1.65 16.72
C HIS A 25 -8.30 0.83 15.97
N TYR A 26 -8.36 -0.50 16.07
CA TYR A 26 -7.51 -1.39 15.28
C TYR A 26 -7.81 -1.27 13.77
N ASP A 27 -9.07 -1.23 13.35
CA ASP A 27 -9.45 -1.09 11.94
C ASP A 27 -9.00 0.25 11.34
N VAL A 28 -9.22 1.37 12.03
CA VAL A 28 -8.73 2.70 11.58
C VAL A 28 -7.20 2.73 11.53
N HIS A 29 -6.53 2.06 12.47
CA HIS A 29 -5.08 1.91 12.45
C HIS A 29 -4.59 1.08 11.24
N MET A 30 -5.24 -0.06 10.97
CA MET A 30 -4.97 -0.90 9.80
C MET A 30 -5.24 -0.15 8.50
N GLN A 31 -6.23 0.74 8.44
CA GLN A 31 -6.44 1.60 7.27
C GLN A 31 -5.26 2.52 6.98
N ARG A 32 -4.54 3.02 8.00
CA ARG A 32 -3.32 3.81 7.78
C ARG A 32 -2.18 2.97 7.19
N HIS A 33 -2.06 1.71 7.61
CA HIS A 33 -1.18 0.75 6.94
C HIS A 33 -1.68 0.47 5.53
N ALA A 34 -2.97 0.25 5.33
CA ALA A 34 -3.58 0.02 4.04
C ALA A 34 -3.42 1.22 3.11
N VAL A 35 -3.42 2.48 3.57
CA VAL A 35 -3.10 3.65 2.73
C VAL A 35 -1.65 3.60 2.25
N LYS A 36 -0.70 3.19 3.10
CA LYS A 36 0.69 2.93 2.67
C LYS A 36 0.78 1.76 1.68
N PHE A 37 0.01 0.69 1.89
CA PHE A 37 -0.02 -0.46 0.98
C PHE A 37 -0.80 -0.19 -0.32
N ASN A 38 -1.86 0.61 -0.29
CA ASN A 38 -2.67 1.01 -1.44
C ASN A 38 -1.97 2.12 -2.25
N ALA A 39 -1.14 2.96 -1.62
CA ALA A 39 -0.21 3.82 -2.36
C ALA A 39 0.82 3.02 -3.17
N CYS A 40 1.05 1.76 -2.82
CA CYS A 40 1.90 0.84 -3.58
C CYS A 40 1.08 -0.02 -4.56
N ARG A 41 -0.06 -0.57 -4.13
CA ARG A 41 -0.92 -1.48 -4.92
C ARG A 41 -1.80 -0.78 -5.95
N ASN A 42 -2.08 0.51 -5.73
CA ASN A 42 -2.81 1.38 -6.65
C ASN A 42 -1.88 2.39 -7.35
N LYS A 43 -0.58 2.12 -7.39
CA LYS A 43 0.16 2.52 -8.58
C LYS A 43 -0.41 1.62 -9.67
N HIS A 44 -1.37 2.14 -10.42
CA HIS A 44 -1.82 1.53 -11.66
C HIS A 44 -0.60 1.52 -12.59
N VAL A 45 0.25 0.51 -12.42
CA VAL A 45 1.52 0.39 -13.13
C VAL A 45 1.14 0.08 -14.56
N GLN A 46 1.28 1.05 -15.45
CA GLN A 46 0.94 0.87 -16.84
C GLN A 46 2.11 0.19 -17.53
N THR A 47 1.88 -0.99 -18.07
CA THR A 47 2.90 -1.74 -18.80
C THR A 47 2.95 -1.26 -20.25
N CYS A 48 4.17 -1.11 -20.77
CA CYS A 48 4.37 -0.75 -22.16
C CYS A 48 4.02 -1.92 -23.08
N SER A 49 3.14 -1.72 -24.06
CA SER A 49 2.78 -2.79 -25.01
C SER A 49 3.90 -3.22 -25.95
N PHE A 50 4.98 -2.43 -26.07
CA PHE A 50 6.12 -2.74 -26.97
C PHE A 50 7.22 -3.57 -26.30
N CYS A 51 7.42 -3.42 -24.98
CA CYS A 51 8.49 -4.12 -24.25
C CYS A 51 8.09 -4.61 -22.85
N GLU A 52 6.79 -4.55 -22.53
CA GLU A 52 6.17 -4.97 -21.27
C GLU A 52 6.76 -4.32 -20.02
N LYS A 53 7.50 -3.22 -20.19
CA LYS A 53 8.13 -2.49 -19.09
C LYS A 53 7.06 -1.84 -18.20
N PRO A 54 7.11 -2.06 -16.87
CA PRO A 54 6.21 -1.41 -15.94
C PRO A 54 6.56 0.07 -15.74
N CYS A 55 5.60 0.96 -15.99
CA CYS A 55 5.70 2.40 -15.78
C CYS A 55 4.79 2.87 -14.65
N SER A 56 5.24 3.83 -13.84
CA SER A 56 4.53 4.23 -12.61
C SER A 56 3.22 5.01 -12.85
N ASN A 57 3.05 5.57 -14.04
CA ASN A 57 1.86 6.30 -14.48
C ASN A 57 1.83 6.42 -16.01
N GLU A 58 0.72 6.89 -16.58
CA GLU A 58 0.52 7.05 -18.03
C GLU A 58 1.52 8.02 -18.68
N ASN A 59 1.88 9.11 -17.98
CA ASN A 59 2.82 10.11 -18.50
C ASN A 59 4.24 9.53 -18.70
N GLU A 60 4.72 8.75 -17.71
CA GLU A 60 5.97 7.99 -17.80
C GLU A 60 5.93 6.96 -18.93
N LEU A 61 4.79 6.29 -19.12
CA LEU A 61 4.61 5.34 -20.20
C LEU A 61 4.68 6.02 -21.58
N SER A 62 3.98 7.13 -21.76
CA SER A 62 3.99 7.90 -23.01
C SER A 62 5.39 8.42 -23.36
N LEU A 63 6.11 8.98 -22.39
CA LEU A 63 7.50 9.40 -22.57
C LEU A 63 8.43 8.22 -22.92
N HIS A 64 8.26 7.08 -22.24
CA HIS A 64 9.02 5.87 -22.53
C HIS A 64 8.78 5.38 -23.96
N VAL A 65 7.51 5.29 -24.40
CA VAL A 65 7.16 4.86 -25.77
C VAL A 65 7.71 5.84 -26.80
N ASN A 66 7.52 7.14 -26.60
CA ASN A 66 7.98 8.17 -27.54
C ASN A 66 9.50 8.18 -27.70
N LYS A 67 10.27 8.02 -26.60
CA LYS A 67 11.73 8.07 -26.65
C LYS A 67 12.39 6.74 -27.06
N VAL A 68 11.88 5.62 -26.55
CA VAL A 68 12.51 4.30 -26.72
C VAL A 68 11.99 3.59 -27.96
N HIS A 69 10.69 3.65 -28.23
CA HIS A 69 10.06 2.88 -29.31
C HIS A 69 9.82 3.72 -30.57
N LEU A 70 9.38 4.97 -30.42
CA LEU A 70 9.06 5.85 -31.55
C LEU A 70 10.19 6.82 -31.92
N GLN A 71 11.15 7.05 -31.02
CA GLN A 71 12.27 7.97 -31.17
C GLN A 71 11.87 9.35 -31.72
N ILE A 72 10.70 9.85 -31.29
CA ILE A 72 10.17 11.14 -31.72
C ILE A 72 11.00 12.23 -31.00
N LYS A 73 11.69 13.07 -31.78
CA LYS A 73 12.50 14.19 -31.31
C LYS A 73 11.65 15.41 -31.00
#